data_AF-A0A9Q3Q1L6-F1
#
_entry.id   AF-A0A9Q3Q1L6-F1
#
_cell.length_a   1.000
_cell.length_b   1.000
_cell.length_c   1.000
_cell.angle_alpha   90.00
_cell.angle_beta   90.00
_cell.angle_gamma   90.00
#
_symmetry.space_group_name_H-M   'P 1'
#
loop_
_entity.id
_entity.type
_entity.pdbx_description
1 polymer ?
#
loop_
_entity_poly.entity_id
_entity_poly.type
_entity_poly.pdbx_seq_one_letter_code
_entity_poly.pdbx_strand_id
1 'polypeptide(L)'
;MLEKGWNPKLPQGSLRKELVEIHPTAASFKDMLEKSRKHAVRCMQDSFAYAKDKWDKSHATPDFKVGDLVLVSITNFNNIKGCINLKDSFARPFGIKALDGENAVEV
;
A
#
# COMPACT_ATOMS: atom_id res chain seq x y z
N MET A 1 -59.22 -45.80 -8.37
CA MET A 1 -57.78 -45.46 -8.30
C MET A 1 -57.67 -43.95 -8.53
N LEU A 2 -57.34 -43.17 -7.49
CA LEU A 2 -57.14 -41.72 -7.62
C LEU A 2 -55.65 -41.51 -7.95
N GLU A 3 -55.34 -40.95 -9.13
CA GLU A 3 -53.97 -40.61 -9.48
C GLU A 3 -53.42 -39.59 -8.47
N LYS A 4 -52.40 -40.00 -7.71
CA LYS A 4 -51.64 -39.08 -6.86
C LYS A 4 -50.89 -38.12 -7.76
N GLY A 5 -51.48 -36.96 -8.02
CA GLY A 5 -50.88 -35.87 -8.77
C GLY A 5 -49.47 -35.56 -8.26
N TRP A 6 -48.49 -35.61 -9.17
CA TRP A 6 -47.11 -35.26 -8.89
C TRP A 6 -47.05 -33.77 -8.57
N ASN A 7 -46.66 -33.43 -7.34
CA ASN A 7 -46.47 -32.03 -6.94
C ASN A 7 -44.99 -31.66 -7.23
N PRO A 8 -44.70 -30.86 -8.27
CA PRO A 8 -43.33 -30.52 -8.61
C PRO A 8 -42.70 -29.77 -7.43
N LYS A 9 -41.52 -30.23 -6.98
CA LYS A 9 -40.76 -29.53 -5.94
C LYS A 9 -40.50 -28.11 -6.44
N LEU A 10 -41.15 -27.13 -5.82
CA LEU A 10 -40.99 -25.71 -6.15
C LEU A 10 -39.50 -25.36 -6.21
N PRO A 11 -39.03 -24.66 -7.26
CA PRO A 11 -37.63 -24.24 -7.38
C PRO A 11 -37.34 -23.13 -6.38
N GLN A 12 -37.07 -23.53 -5.13
CA GLN A 12 -36.76 -22.66 -3.99
C GLN A 12 -35.62 -21.68 -4.31
N GLY A 13 -34.66 -22.10 -5.14
CA GLY A 13 -33.52 -21.28 -5.54
C GLY A 13 -33.84 -20.11 -6.48
N SER A 14 -34.98 -20.11 -7.19
CA SER A 14 -35.38 -18.98 -8.04
C SER A 14 -36.21 -17.95 -7.29
N LEU A 15 -37.05 -18.41 -6.34
CA LEU A 15 -37.88 -17.55 -5.49
C LEU A 15 -37.05 -16.80 -4.44
N ARG A 16 -35.93 -17.37 -3.99
CA ARG A 16 -35.06 -16.78 -2.96
C ARG A 16 -34.04 -15.76 -3.48
N LYS A 17 -33.96 -15.52 -4.80
CA LYS A 17 -32.99 -14.57 -5.37
C LYS A 17 -33.26 -13.12 -4.97
N GLU A 18 -34.53 -12.78 -4.73
CA GLU A 18 -34.97 -11.43 -4.34
C GLU A 18 -35.19 -11.29 -2.83
N LEU A 19 -35.13 -12.38 -2.06
CA LEU A 19 -35.23 -12.30 -0.61
C LEU A 19 -33.88 -11.90 -0.02
N VAL A 20 -33.89 -10.82 0.76
CA VAL A 20 -32.76 -10.45 1.61
C VAL A 20 -32.56 -11.58 2.62
N GLU A 21 -31.50 -12.38 2.45
CA GLU A 21 -31.09 -13.35 3.48
C GLU A 21 -30.64 -12.56 4.72
N ILE A 22 -31.53 -12.44 5.72
CA ILE A 22 -31.28 -11.76 6.99
C ILE A 22 -30.15 -12.47 7.77
N HIS A 23 -29.96 -13.77 7.52
CA HIS A 23 -28.88 -14.57 8.08
C HIS A 23 -27.99 -15.09 6.95
N PRO A 24 -26.69 -14.74 6.92
CA PRO A 24 -25.81 -15.23 5.89
C PRO A 24 -25.67 -16.74 6.03
N THR A 25 -26.16 -17.47 5.04
CA THR A 25 -25.79 -18.86 4.80
C THR A 25 -24.27 -18.96 4.60
N ALA A 26 -23.65 -20.12 4.86
CA ALA A 26 -22.21 -20.31 4.69
C ALA A 26 -21.68 -19.88 3.30
N ALA A 27 -22.51 -20.01 2.25
CA ALA A 27 -22.22 -19.54 0.90
C ALA A 27 -22.17 -18.00 0.81
N SER A 28 -23.17 -17.28 1.36
CA SER A 28 -23.18 -15.82 1.34
C SER A 28 -22.08 -15.21 2.24
N PHE A 29 -21.71 -15.90 3.32
CA PHE A 29 -20.54 -15.50 4.12
C PHE A 29 -19.22 -15.63 3.34
N LYS A 30 -19.04 -16.72 2.59
CA LYS A 30 -17.86 -16.92 1.73
C LYS A 30 -17.75 -15.82 0.67
N ASP A 31 -18.86 -15.51 0.00
CA ASP A 31 -18.89 -14.46 -1.02
C ASP A 31 -18.57 -13.08 -0.43
N MET A 32 -19.09 -12.80 0.77
CA MET A 32 -18.81 -11.57 1.49
C MET A 32 -17.33 -11.48 1.89
N LEU A 33 -16.73 -12.56 2.38
CA LEU A 33 -15.30 -12.61 2.69
C LEU A 33 -14.44 -12.39 1.45
N GLU A 34 -14.80 -12.99 0.32
CA GLU A 34 -14.04 -12.87 -0.90
C GLU A 34 -14.10 -11.44 -1.47
N LYS A 35 -15.28 -10.81 -1.44
CA LYS A 35 -15.46 -9.39 -1.79
C LYS A 35 -14.65 -8.48 -0.88
N SER A 36 -14.71 -8.69 0.43
CA SER A 36 -13.94 -7.92 1.41
C SER A 36 -12.43 -8.08 1.18
N ARG A 37 -11.95 -9.30 0.89
CA ARG A 37 -10.54 -9.55 0.60
C ARG A 37 -10.10 -8.82 -0.67
N LYS A 38 -10.88 -8.91 -1.75
CA LYS A 38 -10.58 -8.19 -3.01
C LYS A 38 -10.54 -6.68 -2.79
N HIS A 39 -11.49 -6.16 -2.01
CA HIS A 39 -11.53 -4.74 -1.67
C HIS A 39 -10.32 -4.31 -0.85
N ALA A 40 -9.94 -5.08 0.17
CA ALA A 40 -8.75 -4.80 0.99
C ALA A 40 -7.47 -4.77 0.16
N VAL A 41 -7.29 -5.74 -0.76
CA VAL A 41 -6.14 -5.77 -1.68
C VAL A 41 -6.12 -4.51 -2.55
N ARG A 42 -7.28 -4.11 -3.10
CA ARG A 42 -7.39 -2.88 -3.89
C ARG A 42 -7.01 -1.64 -3.08
N CYS A 43 -7.52 -1.49 -1.85
CA CYS A 43 -7.16 -0.36 -0.99
C CYS A 43 -5.66 -0.28 -0.71
N MET A 44 -5.00 -1.43 -0.52
CA MET A 44 -3.53 -1.45 -0.36
C MET A 44 -2.83 -0.96 -1.63
N GLN A 45 -3.22 -1.47 -2.80
CA GLN A 45 -2.66 -1.05 -4.09
C GLN A 45 -2.86 0.44 -4.35
N ASP A 46 -4.07 0.96 -4.11
CA ASP A 46 -4.41 2.36 -4.29
C ASP A 46 -3.59 3.25 -3.34
N SER A 47 -3.41 2.82 -2.09
CA SER A 47 -2.58 3.53 -1.10
C SER A 47 -1.11 3.59 -1.53
N PHE A 48 -0.55 2.50 -2.06
CA PHE A 48 0.82 2.49 -2.57
C PHE A 48 0.97 3.38 -3.81
N ALA A 49 0.02 3.30 -4.74
CA ALA A 49 0.03 4.12 -5.94
C ALA A 49 -0.06 5.62 -5.60
N TYR A 50 -0.95 5.99 -4.67
CA TYR A 50 -1.08 7.36 -4.18
C TYR A 50 0.19 7.86 -3.51
N ALA A 51 0.80 7.05 -2.63
CA ALA A 51 2.05 7.42 -1.97
C ALA A 51 3.18 7.65 -2.98
N LYS A 52 3.29 6.77 -3.98
CA LYS A 52 4.28 6.89 -5.06
C LYS A 52 4.07 8.17 -5.88
N ASP A 53 2.87 8.38 -6.40
CA ASP A 53 2.55 9.57 -7.21
C ASP A 53 2.77 10.87 -6.43
N LYS A 54 2.41 10.90 -5.14
CA LYS A 54 2.68 12.05 -4.27
C LYS A 54 4.18 12.29 -4.10
N TRP A 55 4.96 11.22 -3.91
CA TRP A 55 6.40 11.32 -3.74
C TRP A 55 7.07 11.82 -5.02
N ASP A 56 6.75 11.20 -6.17
CA ASP A 56 7.28 11.57 -7.49
C ASP A 56 6.97 13.04 -7.84
N LYS A 57 5.80 13.57 -7.48
CA LYS A 57 5.44 14.99 -7.71
C LYS A 57 6.22 15.97 -6.85
N SER A 58 6.55 15.58 -5.62
CA SER A 58 7.25 16.44 -4.65
C SER A 58 8.77 16.34 -4.73
N HIS A 59 9.27 15.26 -5.32
CA HIS A 59 10.70 14.97 -5.37
C HIS A 59 11.33 15.68 -6.56
N ALA A 60 12.06 16.76 -6.27
CA ALA A 60 12.94 17.38 -7.26
C ALA A 60 14.23 16.57 -7.34
N THR A 61 14.54 16.05 -8.52
CA THR A 61 15.82 15.36 -8.76
C THR A 61 16.96 16.37 -8.62
N PRO A 62 17.93 16.15 -7.71
CA PRO A 62 19.07 17.03 -7.55
C PRO A 62 20.08 16.86 -8.71
N ASP A 63 20.57 17.96 -9.29
CA ASP A 63 21.68 17.94 -10.27
C ASP A 63 23.03 17.93 -9.54
N PHE A 64 23.48 16.73 -9.14
CA PHE A 64 24.79 16.55 -8.48
C PHE A 64 25.91 16.34 -9.50
N LYS A 65 27.05 16.99 -9.29
CA LYS A 65 28.26 16.78 -10.11
C LYS A 65 29.41 16.27 -9.26
N VAL A 66 30.27 15.46 -9.89
CA VAL A 66 31.50 14.98 -9.26
C VAL A 66 32.38 16.19 -8.91
N GLY A 67 32.79 16.27 -7.65
CA GLY A 67 33.53 17.41 -7.10
C GLY A 67 32.67 18.45 -6.36
N ASP A 68 31.34 18.38 -6.42
CA ASP A 68 30.49 19.27 -5.63
C ASP A 68 30.62 18.96 -4.14
N LEU A 69 30.55 20.01 -3.32
CA LEU A 69 30.56 19.91 -1.87
C LEU A 69 29.13 19.76 -1.35
N VAL A 70 28.83 18.62 -0.74
CA VAL A 70 27.52 18.30 -0.17
C VAL A 70 27.61 18.11 1.34
N LEU A 71 26.51 18.42 2.03
CA LEU A 71 26.35 18.21 3.47
C LEU A 71 25.52 16.96 3.71
N VAL A 72 26.02 16.04 4.55
CA VAL A 72 25.29 14.81 4.90
C VAL A 72 24.45 15.05 6.14
N SER A 73 23.13 14.89 6.04
CA SER A 73 22.24 15.04 7.19
C SER A 73 22.48 13.92 8.20
N ILE A 74 22.74 14.27 9.47
CA ILE A 74 22.96 13.29 10.53
C ILE A 74 21.69 12.98 11.35
N THR A 75 20.56 13.59 11.01
CA THR A 75 19.30 13.52 11.78
C THR A 75 18.80 12.09 11.99
N ASN A 76 19.00 11.20 11.00
CA ASN A 76 18.54 9.81 11.06
C ASN A 76 19.64 8.80 11.46
N PHE A 77 20.83 9.27 11.80
CA PHE A 77 21.96 8.39 12.15
C PHE A 77 22.00 8.14 13.66
N ASN A 78 21.43 7.02 14.09
CA ASN A 78 21.36 6.61 15.50
C ASN A 78 22.72 6.20 16.10
N ASN A 79 23.74 6.00 15.26
CA ASN A 79 25.07 5.55 15.70
C ASN A 79 25.99 6.69 16.17
N ILE A 80 25.55 7.95 16.06
CA ILE A 80 26.34 9.12 16.45
C ILE A 80 26.01 9.46 17.91
N LYS A 81 26.97 9.25 18.83
CA LYS A 81 26.79 9.51 20.27
C LYS A 81 26.66 11.02 20.57
N GLY A 82 25.86 11.40 21.58
CA GLY A 82 25.72 12.79 22.08
C GLY A 82 24.28 13.29 22.22
N CYS A 83 24.09 14.46 22.84
CA CYS A 83 22.77 15.09 23.05
C CYS A 83 22.14 15.54 21.71
N ILE A 84 20.92 15.08 21.42
CA ILE A 84 20.21 15.36 20.14
C ILE A 84 20.02 16.86 19.90
N ASN A 85 19.76 17.64 20.95
CA ASN A 85 19.47 19.07 20.83
C ASN A 85 20.71 19.96 20.61
N LEU A 86 21.92 19.42 20.82
CA LEU A 86 23.19 20.14 20.67
C LEU A 86 23.99 19.66 19.46
N LYS A 87 23.42 18.74 18.66
CA LYS A 87 24.08 18.22 17.46
C LYS A 87 23.69 19.08 16.27
N ASP A 88 24.68 19.43 15.46
CA ASP A 88 24.44 20.00 14.14
C ASP A 88 23.65 19.00 13.29
N SER A 89 22.62 19.46 12.58
CA SER A 89 21.80 18.58 11.73
C SER A 89 22.56 18.00 10.53
N PHE A 90 23.73 18.55 10.22
CA PHE A 90 24.54 18.19 9.07
C PHE A 90 26.00 17.96 9.47
N ALA A 91 26.59 16.90 8.93
CA ALA A 91 28.03 16.67 8.97
C ALA A 91 28.74 17.58 7.95
N ARG A 92 30.04 17.76 8.17
CA ARG A 92 30.97 18.60 7.37
C ARG A 92 30.78 18.46 5.85
N PRO A 93 31.23 19.43 5.05
CA PRO A 93 31.19 19.30 3.59
C PRO A 93 32.03 18.11 3.12
N PHE A 94 31.44 17.25 2.30
CA PHE A 94 32.09 16.14 1.62
C PHE A 94 32.06 16.39 0.12
N GLY A 95 33.15 16.05 -0.58
CA GLY A 95 33.23 16.14 -2.03
C GLY A 95 32.69 14.87 -2.68
N ILE A 96 31.79 15.01 -3.66
CA ILE A 96 31.26 13.87 -4.40
C ILE A 96 32.39 13.17 -5.19
N LYS A 97 32.60 11.87 -4.95
CA LYS A 97 33.56 11.04 -5.67
C LYS A 97 32.97 10.43 -6.95
N ALA A 98 31.75 9.89 -6.84
CA ALA A 98 31.07 9.21 -7.93
C ALA A 98 29.55 9.32 -7.79
N LEU A 99 28.84 9.24 -8.91
CA LEU A 99 27.38 9.18 -8.96
C LEU A 99 26.97 7.72 -9.16
N ASP A 100 26.20 7.18 -8.21
CA ASP A 100 25.66 5.82 -8.27
C ASP A 100 24.16 5.89 -8.60
N GLY A 101 23.85 6.08 -9.88
CA GLY A 101 22.48 6.33 -10.36
C GLY A 101 22.02 7.79 -10.19
N GLU A 102 20.70 8.01 -10.29
CA GLU A 102 20.13 9.37 -10.32
C GLU A 102 20.06 10.04 -8.95
N ASN A 103 19.91 9.26 -7.88
CA ASN A 103 19.63 9.77 -6.51
C ASN A 103 20.63 9.29 -5.45
N ALA A 104 21.64 8.51 -5.81
CA ALA A 104 22.66 8.06 -4.88
C ALA A 104 24.05 8.52 -5.33
N VAL A 105 24.85 8.85 -4.35
CA VAL A 105 26.12 9.53 -4.53
C VAL A 105 27.12 8.96 -3.53
N GLU A 106 28.31 8.65 -4.01
CA GLU A 106 29.43 8.28 -3.16
C GLU A 106 30.20 9.53 -2.75
N VAL A 107 30.34 9.74 -1.44
CA VAL A 107 31.02 10.90 -0.82
C VAL A 107 32.25 10.45 -0.04
#